data_AF-A0A953AZF6-F1
#
_entry.id   AF-A0A953AZF6-F1
#
_cell.length_a   1.000
_cell.length_b   1.000
_cell.length_c   1.000
_cell.angle_alpha   90.00
_cell.angle_beta   90.00
_cell.angle_gamma   90.00
#
_symmetry.space_group_name_H-M   'P 1'
#
loop_
_entity.id
_entity.type
_entity.pdbx_description
1 polymer ?
#
loop_
_entity_poly.entity_id
_entity_poly.type
_entity_poly.pdbx_seq_one_letter_code
_entity_poly.pdbx_strand_id
1 'polypeptide(L)'
;MSGIAVCGLEEGGAEACETFLAGRPEATLYHSVRYARFLEALLGARIEHRVAMRGGAVAGVLPLMSREGPFGTVLNSLPFFGSYGGVIAADEAAAAALWAA
;
A
#
# COMPACT_ATOMS: atom_id res chain seq x y z
N MET A 1 16.14 12.25 -12.76
CA MET A 1 14.70 12.49 -12.56
C MET A 1 14.03 11.14 -12.67
N SER A 2 13.67 10.57 -11.52
CA SER A 2 13.33 9.15 -11.39
C SER A 2 12.02 8.85 -12.11
N GLY A 3 12.05 7.93 -13.09
CA GLY A 3 10.87 7.46 -13.81
C GLY A 3 9.96 6.59 -12.94
N ILE A 4 9.50 7.14 -11.82
CA ILE A 4 8.60 6.52 -10.86
C ILE A 4 7.21 7.08 -11.10
N ALA A 5 6.25 6.21 -11.38
CA ALA A 5 4.83 6.54 -11.40
C ALA A 5 4.18 5.96 -10.13
N VAL A 6 3.17 6.65 -9.60
CA VAL A 6 2.34 6.12 -8.51
C VAL A 6 0.96 5.79 -9.05
N CYS A 7 0.48 4.59 -8.75
CA CYS A 7 -0.81 4.08 -9.20
C CYS A 7 -1.57 3.37 -8.06
N GLY A 8 -2.81 2.97 -8.35
CA GLY A 8 -3.59 2.12 -7.43
C GLY A 8 -3.11 0.67 -7.43
N LEU A 9 -3.46 -0.08 -6.38
CA LEU A 9 -3.08 -1.50 -6.24
C LEU A 9 -3.40 -2.36 -7.47
N GLU A 10 -4.59 -2.22 -8.05
CA GLU A 10 -5.01 -3.04 -9.18
C GLU A 10 -4.17 -2.74 -10.43
N GLU A 11 -3.81 -1.47 -10.65
CA GLU A 11 -2.95 -1.04 -11.75
C GLU A 11 -1.50 -1.49 -11.56
N GLY A 12 -1.01 -1.48 -10.31
CA GLY A 12 0.33 -1.97 -9.94
C GLY A 12 0.46 -3.49 -9.89
N GLY A 13 -0.67 -4.20 -9.89
CA GLY A 13 -0.76 -5.66 -9.82
C GLY A 13 -0.60 -6.21 -8.40
N ALA A 14 -1.68 -6.76 -7.85
CA ALA A 14 -1.70 -7.34 -6.50
C ALA A 14 -0.63 -8.43 -6.28
N GLU A 15 -0.47 -9.34 -7.23
CA GLU A 15 0.52 -10.43 -7.14
C GLU A 15 1.96 -9.92 -7.24
N ALA A 16 2.22 -8.91 -8.07
CA ALA A 16 3.51 -8.26 -8.16
C ALA A 16 3.86 -7.54 -6.85
N CYS A 17 2.88 -6.91 -6.21
CA CYS A 17 3.05 -6.30 -4.89
C CYS A 17 3.35 -7.35 -3.81
N GLU A 18 2.63 -8.47 -3.78
CA GLU A 18 2.91 -9.59 -2.87
C GLU A 18 4.33 -10.14 -3.06
N THR A 19 4.76 -10.32 -4.30
CA THR A 19 6.12 -10.79 -4.63
C THR A 19 7.19 -9.81 -4.18
N PHE A 20 6.97 -8.51 -4.42
CA PHE A 20 7.87 -7.45 -3.96
C PHE A 20 7.99 -7.45 -2.44
N LEU A 21 6.86 -7.51 -1.72
CA LEU A 21 6.83 -7.48 -0.25
C LEU A 21 7.44 -8.74 0.37
N ALA A 22 7.23 -9.92 -0.22
CA ALA A 22 7.82 -11.16 0.25
C ALA A 22 9.36 -11.15 0.24
N GLY A 23 9.96 -10.34 -0.63
CA GLY A 23 11.41 -10.13 -0.70
C GLY A 23 11.97 -9.08 0.26
N ARG A 24 11.14 -8.48 1.13
CA ARG A 24 11.52 -7.34 1.99
C ARG A 24 11.47 -7.75 3.47
N PRO A 25 12.62 -7.82 4.18
CA PRO A 25 12.64 -8.21 5.59
C PRO A 25 11.87 -7.24 6.51
N GLU A 26 11.71 -5.99 6.09
CA GLU A 26 10.93 -4.97 6.78
C GLU A 26 9.41 -5.09 6.56
N ALA A 27 8.96 -5.87 5.57
CA ALA A 27 7.55 -6.05 5.29
C ALA A 27 6.89 -6.95 6.34
N THR A 28 5.84 -6.43 6.97
CA THR A 28 5.01 -7.15 7.93
C THR A 28 3.71 -7.64 7.28
N LEU A 29 2.94 -8.47 8.01
CA LEU A 29 1.59 -8.90 7.62
C LEU A 29 0.69 -7.73 7.19
N TYR A 30 0.89 -6.55 7.76
CA TYR A 30 0.10 -5.35 7.50
C TYR A 30 0.27 -4.78 6.09
N HIS A 31 1.32 -5.18 5.38
CA HIS A 31 1.53 -4.79 3.98
C HIS A 31 0.93 -5.82 3.00
N SER A 32 0.54 -7.01 3.48
CA SER A 32 -0.01 -8.06 2.62
C SER A 32 -1.32 -7.62 1.99
N VAL A 33 -1.38 -7.72 0.67
CA VAL A 33 -2.60 -7.50 -0.12
C VAL A 33 -3.69 -8.50 0.29
N ARG A 34 -3.33 -9.76 0.53
CA ARG A 34 -4.28 -10.77 1.03
C ARG A 34 -4.88 -10.37 2.38
N TYR A 35 -4.06 -9.83 3.29
CA TYR A 35 -4.56 -9.35 4.58
C TYR A 35 -5.46 -8.12 4.42
N ALA A 36 -5.08 -7.17 3.56
CA ALA A 36 -5.91 -6.00 3.25
C ALA A 36 -7.29 -6.41 2.68
N ARG A 37 -7.34 -7.42 1.79
CA ARG A 37 -8.60 -7.98 1.24
C ARG A 37 -9.45 -8.65 2.31
N PHE A 38 -8.83 -9.37 3.26
CA PHE A 38 -9.54 -9.91 4.41
C PHE A 38 -10.19 -8.80 5.27
N LEU A 39 -9.44 -7.72 5.55
CA LEU A 39 -9.95 -6.57 6.30
C LEU A 39 -11.07 -5.83 5.55
N GLU A 40 -10.94 -5.67 4.24
CA GLU A 40 -11.95 -5.07 3.37
C GLU A 40 -13.29 -5.80 3.52
N ALA A 41 -13.25 -7.14 3.40
CA ALA A 41 -14.42 -8.01 3.54
C ALA A 41 -15.04 -7.97 4.96
N LEU A 42 -14.22 -7.86 6.01
CA LEU A 42 -14.67 -7.88 7.39
C LEU A 42 -15.29 -6.55 7.85
N LEU A 43 -14.81 -5.42 7.32
CA LEU A 43 -15.03 -4.10 7.94
C LEU A 43 -15.84 -3.12 7.10
N GLY A 44 -16.11 -3.49 5.84
CA GLY A 44 -16.68 -2.54 4.87
C GLY A 44 -15.77 -1.33 4.64
N ALA A 45 -14.46 -1.51 4.84
CA ALA A 45 -13.46 -0.56 4.37
C ALA A 45 -13.25 -0.75 2.86
N ARG A 46 -12.45 0.12 2.22
CA ARG A 46 -11.98 -0.03 0.85
C ARG A 46 -10.47 0.02 0.82
N ILE A 47 -9.86 -0.79 -0.03
CA ILE A 47 -8.40 -0.74 -0.25
C ILE A 47 -8.05 0.47 -1.11
N GLU A 48 -7.15 1.30 -0.58
CA GLU A 48 -6.62 2.51 -1.23
C GLU A 48 -5.11 2.44 -1.45
N HIS A 49 -4.51 1.25 -1.32
CA HIS A 49 -3.06 1.06 -1.39
C HIS A 49 -2.48 1.74 -2.62
N ARG A 50 -1.36 2.45 -2.42
CA ARG A 50 -0.61 3.11 -3.49
C ARG A 50 0.63 2.30 -3.82
N VAL A 51 0.95 2.23 -5.11
CA VAL A 51 2.07 1.44 -5.62
C VAL A 51 2.98 2.36 -6.42
N ALA A 52 4.26 2.39 -6.08
CA ALA A 52 5.29 3.04 -6.89
C ALA A 52 5.80 2.06 -7.94
N MET A 53 5.77 2.46 -9.20
CA MET A 53 6.20 1.67 -10.35
C MET A 53 7.44 2.31 -10.97
N ARG A 54 8.49 1.53 -11.25
CA ARG A 54 9.68 2.00 -11.97
C ARG A 54 10.07 0.98 -13.02
N GLY A 55 10.11 1.42 -14.29
CA GLY A 55 10.44 0.53 -15.40
C GLY A 55 9.50 -0.68 -15.53
N GLY A 56 8.23 -0.54 -15.15
CA GLY A 56 7.23 -1.61 -15.18
C GLY A 56 7.26 -2.57 -13.98
N ALA A 57 8.19 -2.39 -13.03
CA ALA A 57 8.26 -3.19 -11.81
C ALA A 57 7.80 -2.41 -10.58
N VAL A 58 7.25 -3.11 -9.59
CA VAL A 58 6.95 -2.54 -8.28
C VAL A 58 8.24 -2.10 -7.60
N ALA A 59 8.30 -0.81 -7.27
CA ALA A 59 9.39 -0.16 -6.55
C ALA A 59 8.99 0.23 -5.12
N GLY A 60 7.71 0.17 -4.78
CA GLY A 60 7.25 0.35 -3.40
C GLY A 60 5.74 0.22 -3.26
N VAL A 61 5.29 0.00 -2.02
CA VAL A 61 3.88 -0.13 -1.65
C VAL A 61 3.64 0.70 -0.39
N LEU A 62 2.57 1.49 -0.41
CA LEU A 62 2.01 2.20 0.74
C LEU A 62 0.63 1.63 1.04
N PRO A 63 0.47 0.88 2.14
CA PRO A 63 -0.83 0.36 2.55
C PRO A 63 -1.73 1.50 3.04
N LEU A 64 -2.88 1.65 2.40
CA LEU A 64 -3.94 2.57 2.77
C LEU A 64 -5.30 1.88 2.65
N MET A 65 -6.19 2.15 3.59
CA MET A 65 -7.59 1.76 3.52
C MET A 65 -8.47 2.95 3.89
N SER A 66 -9.59 3.12 3.20
CA SER A 66 -10.59 4.14 3.49
C SER A 66 -11.84 3.52 4.10
N ARG A 67 -12.53 4.29 4.95
CA ARG A 67 -13.88 3.95 5.41
C ARG A 67 -14.71 5.22 5.55
N GLU A 68 -15.91 5.19 5.00
CA GLU A 68 -16.89 6.26 5.16
C GLU A 68 -17.53 6.18 6.55
N GLY A 69 -17.62 7.30 7.25
CA GLY A 69 -18.21 7.41 8.57
C GLY A 69 -19.08 8.67 8.72
N PRO A 70 -19.74 8.84 9.88
CA PRO A 70 -20.67 9.95 10.11
C PRO A 70 -20.03 11.35 10.04
N PHE A 71 -18.70 11.43 10.16
CA PHE A 71 -17.93 12.68 10.09
C PHE A 71 -17.07 12.79 8.83
N GLY A 72 -17.31 11.94 7.83
CA GLY A 72 -16.55 11.89 6.58
C GLY A 72 -15.68 10.65 6.44
N THR A 73 -14.83 10.64 5.41
CA THR A 73 -13.96 9.52 5.07
C THR A 73 -12.70 9.54 5.94
N VAL A 74 -12.41 8.41 6.57
CA VAL A 74 -11.15 8.19 7.28
C VAL A 74 -10.23 7.34 6.42
N LEU A 75 -8.99 7.79 6.21
CA LEU A 75 -7.92 6.99 5.62
C LEU A 75 -6.94 6.58 6.72
N ASN A 76 -6.68 5.28 6.82
CA ASN A 76 -5.70 4.71 7.73
C ASN A 76 -4.91 3.62 7.03
N SER A 77 -3.67 3.39 7.44
CA SER A 77 -2.94 2.21 6.97
C SER A 77 -3.50 0.90 7.53
N LEU A 78 -4.17 0.92 8.71
CA LEU A 78 -4.85 -0.22 9.32
C LEU A 78 -6.08 0.20 10.17
N PRO A 79 -7.17 -0.59 10.19
CA PRO A 79 -8.43 -0.21 10.85
C PRO A 79 -8.64 -0.62 12.33
N PHE A 80 -7.64 -1.07 13.10
CA PHE A 80 -7.88 -1.50 14.50
C PHE A 80 -6.82 -1.14 15.55
N PHE A 81 -5.68 -0.56 15.17
CA PHE A 81 -4.45 -0.26 15.95
C PHE A 81 -3.22 -0.96 15.35
N GLY A 82 -2.13 -0.23 15.13
CA GLY A 82 -0.84 -0.77 14.66
C GLY A 82 0.04 0.25 13.95
N SER A 83 1.17 0.64 14.56
CA SER A 83 2.15 1.61 13.99
C SER A 83 2.99 1.10 12.82
N TYR A 84 2.73 -0.11 12.29
CA TYR A 84 3.64 -0.79 11.36
C TYR A 84 3.06 -1.00 9.94
N GLY A 85 2.18 -0.09 9.50
CA GLY A 85 1.69 0.00 8.12
C GLY A 85 2.22 1.27 7.45
N GLY A 86 3.49 1.26 7.05
CA GLY A 86 4.19 2.38 6.43
C GLY A 86 4.62 2.06 4.99
N VAL A 87 5.40 2.94 4.40
CA VAL A 87 5.95 2.68 3.06
C VAL A 87 7.02 1.58 3.13
N ILE A 88 6.87 0.55 2.30
CA ILE A 88 7.96 -0.35 1.92
C ILE A 88 8.39 0.03 0.51
N ALA A 89 9.67 0.37 0.33
CA ALA A 89 10.18 0.83 -0.96
C ALA A 89 11.57 0.29 -1.23
N ALA A 90 11.92 0.19 -2.51
CA ALA A 90 13.23 -0.26 -2.97
C ALA A 90 14.34 0.75 -2.65
N ASP A 91 14.00 2.04 -2.57
CA ASP A 91 14.90 3.15 -2.26
C ASP A 91 14.12 4.40 -1.83
N GLU A 92 14.86 5.41 -1.38
CA GLU A 92 14.30 6.68 -0.90
C GLU A 92 13.48 7.43 -1.96
N ALA A 93 13.82 7.32 -3.25
CA ALA A 93 13.09 8.01 -4.30
C ALA A 93 11.69 7.40 -4.51
N ALA A 94 11.57 6.07 -4.44
CA ALA A 94 10.28 5.39 -4.46
C ALA A 94 9.47 5.67 -3.18
N ALA A 95 10.14 5.75 -2.03
CA ALA A 95 9.48 6.13 -0.79
C ALA A 95 8.91 7.56 -0.84
N ALA A 96 9.71 8.52 -1.30
CA ALA A 96 9.31 9.92 -1.44
C ALA A 96 8.14 10.09 -2.41
N ALA A 97 8.12 9.34 -3.52
CA ALA A 97 7.00 9.36 -4.47
C ALA A 97 5.68 8.89 -3.81
N LEU A 98 5.74 7.85 -2.98
CA LEU A 98 4.56 7.36 -2.25
C LEU A 98 4.07 8.31 -1.18
N TRP A 99 4.98 9.00 -0.48
CA TRP A 99 4.60 9.99 0.53
C TRP A 99 4.00 11.27 -0.05
N ALA A 100 4.24 11.56 -1.32
CA ALA A 100 3.70 12.73 -2.00
C ALA A 100 2.37 12.47 -2.75
N ALA A 101 1.88 11.23 -2.74
CA ALA A 101 0.71 10.78 -3.49
C ALA A 101 -0.61 10.85 -2.71
#